data_AF-A0A948FIZ9-F1
#
_entry.id   AF-A0A948FIZ9-F1
#
_cell.length_a   1.000
_cell.length_b   1.000
_cell.length_c   1.000
_cell.angle_alpha   90.00
_cell.angle_beta   90.00
_cell.angle_gamma   90.00
#
_symmetry.space_group_name_H-M   'P 1'
#
loop_
_entity.id
_entity.type
_entity.pdbx_description
1 polymer ?
#
loop_
_entity_poly.entity_id
_entity_poly.type
_entity_poly.pdbx_seq_one_letter_code
_entity_poly.pdbx_strand_id
1 'polypeptide(L)'
;MKRAFVALMTLAMVLMLTVTAGAVPNLISYQGILNDGGGNPISSTVSITFKIYDVPSGGTELWGETQSVQASNGIFNVQLGSIHPLASSVFQTDTLYLGIQVGADPEMVPRQQLMTGGYSQKAALVEETISPIGAVMAWMKSMPGVPSLPEGWVECGGQTLVDVDSPLNGQVIPDLNGQNRFLRGAVGSGLSGGATSHGHNIGHVNTQFMGAGNVANANKTDAAVYISAGYYGGGIGDFTNRSASHLPSYYEVVWIMKVK
;
A
#
# COMPACT_ATOMS: atom_id res chain seq x y z
N MET A 1 32.27 40.50 11.52
CA MET A 1 33.07 39.26 11.67
C MET A 1 32.40 38.21 12.56
N LYS A 2 32.00 38.53 13.81
CA LYS A 2 31.38 37.55 14.74
C LYS A 2 30.05 36.93 14.26
N ARG A 3 29.20 37.69 13.56
CA ARG A 3 27.89 37.22 13.04
C ARG A 3 28.02 36.27 11.84
N ALA A 4 29.04 36.47 11.00
CA ALA A 4 29.32 35.58 9.87
C ALA A 4 29.92 34.24 10.32
N PHE A 5 30.70 34.26 11.42
CA PHE A 5 31.31 33.06 11.98
C PHE A 5 30.27 32.12 12.64
N VAL A 6 29.27 32.69 13.32
CA VAL A 6 28.16 31.91 13.91
C VAL A 6 27.28 31.29 12.84
N ALA A 7 26.97 32.01 11.75
CA ALA A 7 26.17 31.50 10.65
C ALA A 7 26.86 30.33 9.89
N LEU A 8 28.18 30.38 9.76
CA LEU A 8 28.96 29.31 9.12
C LEU A 8 29.03 28.04 10.00
N MET A 9 29.12 28.18 11.33
CA MET A 9 29.07 27.03 12.25
C MET A 9 27.70 26.35 12.27
N THR A 10 26.60 27.13 12.21
CA THR A 10 25.25 26.55 12.16
C THR A 10 24.96 25.83 10.84
N LEU A 11 25.48 26.32 9.71
CA LEU A 11 25.33 25.67 8.41
C LEU A 11 26.14 24.36 8.32
N ALA A 12 27.34 24.33 8.93
CA ALA A 12 28.15 23.11 9.04
C ALA A 12 27.51 22.05 9.96
N MET A 13 26.78 22.48 11.01
CA MET A 13 26.10 21.56 11.94
C MET A 13 24.82 20.95 11.35
N VAL A 14 24.12 21.66 10.45
CA VAL A 14 22.93 21.14 9.74
C VAL A 14 23.31 20.18 8.62
N LEU A 15 24.53 20.24 8.09
CA LEU A 15 25.01 19.35 7.02
C LEU A 15 25.44 17.96 7.53
N MET A 16 25.55 17.74 8.85
CA MET A 16 25.97 16.45 9.45
C MET A 16 24.83 15.53 9.91
N LEU A 17 23.56 15.92 9.76
CA LEU A 17 22.42 15.04 10.07
C LEU A 17 21.92 14.33 8.81
N THR A 18 22.75 13.46 8.24
CA THR A 18 22.22 12.34 7.44
C THR A 18 21.79 11.24 8.40
N VAL A 19 20.51 11.24 8.79
CA VAL A 19 19.92 10.06 9.41
C VAL A 19 19.82 9.00 8.32
N THR A 20 20.80 8.09 8.26
CA THR A 20 20.61 6.85 7.54
C THR A 20 19.51 6.10 8.28
N ALA A 21 18.35 5.93 7.65
CA ALA A 21 17.36 4.99 8.14
C ALA A 21 18.07 3.65 8.28
N GLY A 22 18.31 3.22 9.52
CA GLY A 22 18.96 1.95 9.80
C GLY A 22 18.03 0.86 9.26
N ALA A 23 18.38 0.28 8.12
CA ALA A 23 17.75 -0.95 7.66
C ALA A 23 17.85 -1.96 8.81
N VAL A 24 16.73 -2.56 9.19
CA VAL A 24 16.71 -3.64 10.18
C VAL A 24 17.72 -4.69 9.70
N PRO A 25 18.77 -5.02 10.49
CA PRO A 25 19.77 -5.96 10.04
C PRO A 25 19.12 -7.32 9.75
N ASN A 26 19.21 -7.76 8.50
CA ASN A 26 18.82 -9.11 8.13
C ASN A 26 19.88 -10.07 8.69
N LEU A 27 19.51 -10.86 9.70
CA LEU A 27 20.40 -11.83 10.33
C LEU A 27 19.87 -13.24 10.08
N ILE A 28 20.76 -14.15 9.71
CA ILE A 28 20.44 -15.59 9.57
C ILE A 28 21.18 -16.35 10.66
N SER A 29 20.45 -16.99 11.57
CA SER A 29 21.04 -17.91 12.55
C SER A 29 21.50 -19.18 11.85
N TYR A 30 22.76 -19.58 12.06
CA TYR A 30 23.33 -20.81 11.54
C TYR A 30 24.00 -21.60 12.66
N GLN A 31 23.75 -22.92 12.69
CA GLN A 31 24.35 -23.85 13.64
C GLN A 31 25.04 -24.97 12.85
N GLY A 32 26.24 -25.33 13.30
CA GLY A 32 27.01 -26.43 12.71
C GLY A 32 27.77 -27.24 13.76
N ILE A 33 28.32 -28.36 13.30
CA ILE A 33 29.21 -29.22 14.08
C ILE A 33 30.58 -29.24 13.38
N LEU A 34 31.65 -28.97 14.13
CA LEU A 34 33.04 -29.03 13.71
C LEU A 34 33.74 -30.22 14.36
N ASN A 35 34.23 -31.11 13.52
CA ASN A 35 35.07 -32.22 13.92
C ASN A 35 36.45 -32.05 13.25
N ASP A 36 37.49 -32.55 13.92
CA ASP A 36 38.83 -32.63 13.31
C ASP A 36 38.91 -33.76 12.27
N GLY A 37 40.05 -33.88 11.58
CA GLY A 37 40.30 -34.94 10.60
C GLY A 37 40.27 -36.37 11.17
N GLY A 38 40.28 -36.52 12.51
CA GLY A 38 40.11 -37.79 13.22
C GLY A 38 38.67 -38.06 13.68
N GLY A 39 37.73 -37.13 13.43
CA GLY A 39 36.34 -37.22 13.86
C GLY A 39 36.09 -36.77 15.30
N ASN A 40 37.07 -36.19 15.99
CA ASN A 40 36.88 -35.66 17.34
C ASN A 40 36.26 -34.26 17.30
N PRO A 41 35.33 -33.95 18.22
CA PRO A 41 34.70 -32.64 18.27
C PRO A 41 35.70 -31.54 18.64
N ILE A 42 35.72 -30.45 17.88
CA ILE A 42 36.56 -29.29 18.15
C ILE A 42 35.93 -28.44 19.27
N SER A 43 36.72 -28.09 20.29
CA SER A 43 36.29 -27.22 21.40
C SER A 43 37.22 -26.01 21.55
N SER A 44 37.42 -25.28 20.47
CA SER A 44 38.30 -24.11 20.39
C SER A 44 37.70 -23.01 19.52
N THR A 45 38.33 -21.84 19.55
CA THR A 45 38.05 -20.77 18.59
C THR A 45 38.60 -21.13 17.22
N VAL A 46 37.80 -20.97 16.17
CA VAL A 46 38.22 -21.18 14.79
C VAL A 46 37.72 -20.02 13.92
N SER A 47 38.53 -19.58 12.96
CA SER A 47 38.10 -18.62 11.94
C SER A 47 37.29 -19.35 10.87
N ILE A 48 36.06 -18.93 10.63
CA ILE A 48 35.18 -19.52 9.62
C ILE A 48 34.74 -18.43 8.66
N THR A 49 34.95 -18.65 7.37
CA THR A 49 34.45 -17.81 6.29
C THR A 49 33.16 -18.43 5.75
N PHE A 50 32.10 -17.62 5.76
CA PHE A 50 30.79 -17.97 5.21
C PHE A 50 30.57 -17.21 3.92
N LYS A 51 30.03 -17.89 2.90
CA LYS A 51 29.75 -17.31 1.60
C LYS A 51 28.40 -17.78 1.09
N ILE A 52 27.68 -16.90 0.40
CA ILE A 52 26.39 -17.21 -0.22
C ILE A 52 26.52 -17.17 -1.73
N TYR A 53 25.94 -18.16 -2.39
CA TYR A 53 25.93 -18.35 -3.83
C TYR A 53 24.52 -18.65 -4.35
N ASP A 54 24.28 -18.40 -5.63
CA ASP A 54 23.09 -18.84 -6.37
C ASP A 54 23.26 -20.21 -7.04
N VAL A 55 24.48 -20.76 -7.05
CA VAL A 55 24.81 -22.06 -7.65
C VAL A 55 25.44 -23.03 -6.63
N PRO A 56 25.21 -24.35 -6.77
CA PRO A 56 25.70 -25.37 -5.83
C PRO A 56 27.23 -25.56 -5.87
N SER A 57 27.89 -25.14 -6.95
CA SER A 57 29.35 -25.24 -7.11
C SER A 57 29.84 -24.20 -8.12
N GLY A 58 31.08 -23.70 -7.95
CA GLY A 58 31.62 -22.63 -8.80
C GLY A 58 30.91 -21.29 -8.57
N GLY A 59 30.75 -20.51 -9.64
CA GLY A 59 30.03 -19.23 -9.62
C GLY A 59 30.76 -18.10 -8.89
N THR A 60 30.08 -16.96 -8.79
CA THR A 60 30.52 -15.77 -8.06
C THR A 60 29.79 -15.69 -6.72
N GLU A 61 30.49 -15.29 -5.67
CA GLU A 61 29.86 -15.06 -4.36
C GLU A 61 28.91 -13.85 -4.42
N LEU A 62 27.70 -14.02 -3.90
CA LEU A 62 26.72 -12.94 -3.74
C LEU A 62 26.97 -12.14 -2.46
N TRP A 63 27.53 -12.81 -1.45
CA TRP A 63 27.84 -12.25 -0.15
C TRP A 63 28.85 -13.13 0.56
N GLY A 64 29.65 -12.54 1.45
CA GLY A 64 30.52 -13.30 2.33
C GLY A 64 31.03 -12.51 3.52
N GLU A 65 31.33 -13.22 4.60
CA GLU A 65 31.97 -12.66 5.78
C GLU A 65 32.82 -13.72 6.51
N THR A 66 33.78 -13.26 7.30
CA THR A 66 34.65 -14.13 8.10
C THR A 66 34.44 -13.84 9.57
N GLN A 67 34.06 -14.86 10.33
CA GLN A 67 33.82 -14.76 11.77
C GLN A 67 34.84 -15.57 12.57
N SER A 68 35.16 -15.08 13.77
CA SER A 68 35.89 -15.85 14.78
C SER A 68 34.88 -16.58 15.66
N VAL A 69 34.78 -17.90 15.50
CA VAL A 69 33.69 -18.73 16.03
C VAL A 69 34.20 -19.62 17.15
N GLN A 70 33.54 -19.56 18.31
CA GLN A 70 33.81 -20.49 19.41
C GLN A 70 32.99 -21.77 19.21
N ALA A 71 33.66 -22.91 19.05
CA ALA A 71 33.03 -24.21 19.09
C ALA A 71 33.14 -24.81 20.49
N SER A 72 32.08 -25.46 20.97
CA SER A 72 32.06 -26.19 22.23
C SER A 72 31.48 -27.58 22.00
N ASN A 73 32.29 -28.60 22.28
CA ASN A 73 31.96 -29.99 21.96
C ASN A 73 31.55 -30.17 20.48
N GLY A 74 32.28 -29.50 19.58
CA GLY A 74 32.02 -29.48 18.15
C GLY A 74 30.89 -28.54 17.73
N ILE A 75 29.96 -28.17 18.60
CA ILE A 75 28.81 -27.35 18.24
C ILE A 75 29.17 -25.87 18.25
N PHE A 76 28.75 -25.15 17.21
CA PHE A 76 28.84 -23.68 17.17
C PHE A 76 27.55 -23.05 16.67
N ASN A 77 27.31 -21.80 17.06
CA ASN A 77 26.18 -21.00 16.59
C ASN A 77 26.70 -19.62 16.16
N VAL A 78 26.26 -19.14 15.00
CA VAL A 78 26.62 -17.83 14.46
C VAL A 78 25.39 -17.12 13.91
N GLN A 79 25.49 -15.80 13.79
CA GLN A 79 24.53 -14.98 13.07
C GLN A 79 25.21 -14.44 11.82
N LEU A 80 24.80 -14.94 10.66
CA LEU A 80 25.25 -14.43 9.37
C LEU A 80 24.68 -13.03 9.16
N GLY A 81 25.50 -12.10 8.70
CA GLY A 81 25.12 -10.70 8.53
C GLY A 81 25.52 -9.79 9.68
N SER A 82 26.17 -10.34 10.71
CA SER A 82 26.59 -9.58 11.91
C SER A 82 27.86 -8.76 11.69
N ILE A 83 28.71 -9.13 10.72
CA ILE A 83 29.92 -8.39 10.35
C ILE A 83 29.67 -7.63 9.05
N HIS A 84 29.22 -8.33 8.00
CA HIS A 84 28.82 -7.73 6.73
C HIS A 84 27.31 -7.84 6.55
N PRO A 85 26.54 -6.75 6.62
CA PRO A 85 25.08 -6.80 6.51
C PRO A 85 24.59 -7.56 5.28
N LEU A 86 23.61 -8.43 5.46
CA LEU A 86 22.94 -9.15 4.37
C LEU A 86 21.97 -8.21 3.66
N ALA A 87 22.44 -7.59 2.58
CA ALA A 87 21.61 -6.76 1.72
C ALA A 87 20.47 -7.57 1.08
N SER A 88 19.33 -6.92 0.83
CA SER A 88 18.17 -7.54 0.18
C SER A 88 18.49 -8.10 -1.21
N SER A 89 19.51 -7.57 -1.89
CA SER A 89 19.98 -8.03 -3.19
C SER A 89 20.46 -9.49 -3.18
N VAL A 90 20.89 -10.01 -2.04
CA VAL A 90 21.33 -11.41 -1.89
C VAL A 90 20.16 -12.39 -2.03
N PHE A 91 18.93 -11.95 -1.74
CA PHE A 91 17.73 -12.79 -1.70
C PHE A 91 16.85 -12.68 -2.97
N GLN A 92 17.41 -12.20 -4.08
CA GLN A 92 16.67 -12.07 -5.33
C GLN A 92 16.37 -13.44 -5.99
N THR A 93 17.12 -14.49 -5.66
CA THR A 93 16.92 -15.85 -6.17
C THR A 93 16.19 -16.73 -5.16
N ASP A 94 15.43 -17.71 -5.66
CA ASP A 94 14.68 -18.67 -4.82
C ASP A 94 15.55 -19.81 -4.27
N THR A 95 16.78 -19.94 -4.78
CA THR A 95 17.74 -20.96 -4.36
C THR A 95 19.06 -20.30 -4.01
N LEU A 96 19.50 -20.51 -2.78
CA LEU A 96 20.76 -20.02 -2.24
C LEU A 96 21.53 -21.18 -1.61
N TYR A 97 22.85 -21.09 -1.69
CA TYR A 97 23.77 -22.09 -1.18
C TYR A 97 24.77 -21.41 -0.25
N LEU A 98 24.95 -21.98 0.94
CA LEU A 98 25.96 -21.57 1.92
C LEU A 98 27.23 -22.39 1.71
N GLY A 99 28.29 -21.68 1.35
CA GLY A 99 29.66 -22.14 1.39
C GLY A 99 30.30 -21.85 2.75
N ILE A 100 31.09 -22.81 3.24
CA ILE A 100 31.74 -22.75 4.54
C ILE A 100 33.20 -23.13 4.35
N GLN A 101 34.09 -22.25 4.79
CA GLN A 101 35.53 -22.48 4.77
C GLN A 101 36.08 -22.29 6.19
N VAL A 102 36.80 -23.30 6.68
CA VAL A 102 37.33 -23.31 8.05
C VAL A 102 38.83 -23.07 7.99
N GLY A 103 39.30 -21.95 8.54
CA GLY A 103 40.72 -21.58 8.52
C GLY A 103 41.29 -21.53 7.10
N ALA A 104 42.37 -22.29 6.88
CA ALA A 104 43.05 -22.38 5.58
C ALA A 104 42.59 -23.58 4.73
N ASP A 105 41.62 -24.37 5.21
CA ASP A 105 41.13 -25.52 4.48
C ASP A 105 40.36 -25.09 3.22
N PRO A 106 40.28 -25.94 2.19
CA PRO A 106 39.38 -25.71 1.06
C PRO A 106 37.94 -25.52 1.53
N GLU A 107 37.16 -24.71 0.80
CA GLU A 107 35.72 -24.59 1.02
C GLU A 107 35.06 -25.98 0.99
N MET A 108 34.20 -26.25 1.97
CA MET A 108 33.51 -27.53 2.10
C MET A 108 32.55 -27.76 0.93
N VAL A 109 32.57 -28.98 0.38
CA VAL A 109 31.73 -29.42 -0.74
C VAL A 109 30.97 -30.69 -0.35
N PRO A 110 29.67 -30.85 -0.66
CA PRO A 110 28.81 -29.88 -1.37
C PRO A 110 28.41 -28.69 -0.49
N ARG A 111 28.15 -27.53 -1.12
CA ARG A 111 27.58 -26.37 -0.44
C ARG A 111 26.21 -26.72 0.12
N GLN A 112 25.90 -26.20 1.31
CA GLN A 112 24.63 -26.47 1.96
C GLN A 112 23.54 -25.59 1.35
N GLN A 113 22.50 -26.19 0.79
CA GLN A 113 21.34 -25.43 0.31
C GLN A 113 20.64 -24.75 1.49
N LEU A 114 20.46 -23.43 1.41
CA LEU A 114 19.70 -22.66 2.37
C LEU A 114 18.20 -22.85 2.08
N MET A 115 17.61 -23.86 2.71
CA MET A 115 16.18 -24.13 2.62
C MET A 115 15.40 -23.16 3.53
N THR A 116 14.76 -22.16 2.89
CA THR A 116 13.60 -21.39 3.37
C THR A 116 13.61 -20.93 4.84
N GLY A 117 14.59 -20.10 5.21
CA GLY A 117 14.34 -18.95 6.12
C GLY A 117 14.06 -17.64 5.35
N GLY A 118 14.36 -17.64 4.04
CA GLY A 118 14.16 -16.49 3.14
C GLY A 118 12.69 -16.18 2.85
N TYR A 119 11.75 -17.11 3.02
CA TYR A 119 10.32 -16.81 2.88
C TYR A 119 9.79 -15.90 4.00
N SER A 120 10.35 -15.99 5.22
CA SER A 120 9.99 -15.07 6.31
C SER A 120 10.58 -13.68 6.10
N GLN A 121 11.72 -13.56 5.41
CA GLN A 121 12.28 -12.27 5.00
C GLN A 121 11.61 -11.72 3.74
N LYS A 122 11.16 -12.57 2.81
CA LYS A 122 10.22 -12.18 1.75
C LYS A 122 8.90 -11.71 2.36
N ALA A 123 8.39 -12.36 3.40
CA ALA A 123 7.17 -11.94 4.10
C ALA A 123 7.32 -10.61 4.84
N ALA A 124 8.49 -10.31 5.40
CA ALA A 124 8.80 -8.97 5.92
C ALA A 124 8.96 -7.90 4.81
N LEU A 125 9.22 -8.33 3.56
CA LEU A 125 9.20 -7.47 2.37
C LEU A 125 7.82 -7.39 1.71
N VAL A 126 6.85 -8.23 2.10
CA VAL A 126 5.42 -8.08 1.76
C VAL A 126 4.73 -7.23 2.83
N GLU A 127 5.30 -6.06 3.16
CA GLU A 127 4.48 -4.94 3.67
C GLU A 127 3.89 -4.12 2.54
N GLU A 128 4.31 -4.33 1.28
CA GLU A 128 3.45 -4.02 0.14
C GLU A 128 2.29 -4.99 0.17
N THR A 129 1.15 -4.52 0.69
CA THR A 129 -0.17 -5.07 0.34
C THR A 129 -0.10 -5.48 -1.13
N ILE A 130 -0.27 -6.78 -1.44
CA ILE A 130 -0.27 -7.30 -2.81
C ILE A 130 -1.54 -6.79 -3.48
N SER A 131 -1.57 -5.51 -3.77
CA SER A 131 -2.56 -4.86 -4.59
C SER A 131 -2.31 -5.39 -6.00
N PRO A 132 -3.27 -6.11 -6.60
CA PRO A 132 -3.10 -6.58 -7.97
C PRO A 132 -2.94 -5.39 -8.91
N ILE A 133 -2.26 -5.58 -10.04
CA ILE A 133 -2.19 -4.56 -11.08
C ILE A 133 -3.61 -4.21 -11.53
N GLY A 134 -3.91 -2.91 -11.61
CA GLY A 134 -5.25 -2.37 -11.85
C GLY A 134 -6.05 -2.08 -10.57
N ALA A 135 -5.54 -2.43 -9.38
CA ALA A 135 -6.19 -2.05 -8.12
C ALA A 135 -6.18 -0.53 -7.93
N VAL A 136 -7.32 0.02 -7.55
CA VAL A 136 -7.50 1.45 -7.27
C VAL A 136 -7.61 1.68 -5.77
N MET A 137 -6.85 2.63 -5.23
CA MET A 137 -6.85 2.99 -3.81
C MET A 137 -7.02 4.50 -3.62
N ALA A 138 -7.59 4.89 -2.49
CA ALA A 138 -7.63 6.29 -2.08
C ALA A 138 -6.27 6.70 -1.48
N TRP A 139 -5.82 7.91 -1.81
CA TRP A 139 -4.54 8.47 -1.37
C TRP A 139 -4.69 9.92 -0.91
N MET A 140 -4.16 10.22 0.26
CA MET A 140 -4.19 11.56 0.87
C MET A 140 -2.95 12.37 0.50
N LYS A 141 -2.80 12.67 -0.79
CA LYS A 141 -1.63 13.37 -1.36
C LYS A 141 -1.21 14.64 -0.60
N SER A 142 -2.16 15.42 -0.11
CA SER A 142 -1.91 16.72 0.51
C SER A 142 -1.76 16.67 2.04
N MET A 143 -1.85 15.49 2.66
CA MET A 143 -1.76 15.37 4.12
C MET A 143 -0.29 15.49 4.57
N PRO A 144 0.03 16.31 5.60
CA PRO A 144 1.39 16.43 6.11
C PRO A 144 1.99 15.08 6.52
N GLY A 145 3.19 14.79 6.03
CA GLY A 145 3.91 13.55 6.31
C GLY A 145 3.62 12.39 5.35
N VAL A 146 2.66 12.53 4.43
CA VAL A 146 2.46 11.54 3.36
C VAL A 146 3.60 11.67 2.34
N PRO A 147 4.34 10.59 2.04
CA PRO A 147 5.44 10.64 1.07
C PRO A 147 4.92 10.80 -0.37
N SER A 148 5.83 11.06 -1.31
CA SER A 148 5.51 11.03 -2.74
C SER A 148 4.94 9.66 -3.15
N LEU A 149 4.15 9.65 -4.21
CA LEU A 149 3.55 8.44 -4.74
C LEU A 149 4.64 7.36 -4.99
N PRO A 150 4.50 6.15 -4.43
CA PRO A 150 5.47 5.09 -4.64
C PRO A 150 5.59 4.69 -6.11
N GLU A 151 6.75 4.14 -6.45
CA GLU A 151 6.96 3.58 -7.78
C GLU A 151 5.94 2.47 -8.07
N GLY A 152 5.43 2.46 -9.30
CA GLY A 152 4.41 1.51 -9.74
C GLY A 152 2.98 1.86 -9.39
N TRP A 153 2.76 3.06 -8.88
CA TRP A 153 1.44 3.68 -8.77
C TRP A 153 1.36 4.92 -9.65
N VAL A 154 0.16 5.20 -10.17
CA VAL A 154 -0.13 6.43 -10.91
C VAL A 154 -1.45 7.03 -10.43
N GLU A 155 -1.57 8.35 -10.46
CA GLU A 155 -2.85 9.02 -10.20
C GLU A 155 -3.85 8.72 -11.31
N CYS A 156 -5.12 8.51 -10.96
CA CYS A 156 -6.20 8.24 -11.89
C CYS A 156 -6.71 9.52 -12.55
N GLY A 157 -5.89 10.12 -13.44
CA GLY A 157 -6.14 11.41 -14.09
C GLY A 157 -6.52 11.36 -15.57
N GLY A 158 -6.80 10.18 -16.13
CA GLY A 158 -7.17 10.06 -17.55
C GLY A 158 -6.01 9.99 -18.55
N GLN A 159 -4.77 10.04 -18.07
CA GLN A 159 -3.59 10.01 -18.91
C GLN A 159 -3.35 8.63 -19.56
N THR A 160 -2.68 8.60 -20.72
CA THR A 160 -2.11 7.37 -21.26
C THR A 160 -0.86 7.00 -20.46
N LEU A 161 -0.77 5.75 -19.99
CA LEU A 161 0.39 5.27 -19.27
C LEU A 161 1.59 5.14 -20.21
N VAL A 162 2.72 5.71 -19.80
CA VAL A 162 3.99 5.59 -20.50
C VAL A 162 5.00 4.99 -19.50
N ASP A 163 5.01 3.67 -19.41
CA ASP A 163 5.91 2.89 -18.56
C ASP A 163 6.16 1.54 -19.23
N VAL A 164 7.36 1.36 -19.81
CA VAL A 164 7.71 0.16 -20.59
C VAL A 164 7.78 -1.12 -19.76
N ASP A 165 7.98 -1.00 -18.45
CA ASP A 165 8.06 -2.14 -17.53
C ASP A 165 6.68 -2.54 -17.00
N SER A 166 5.67 -1.69 -17.20
CA SER A 166 4.29 -1.99 -16.83
C SER A 166 3.58 -2.83 -17.91
N PRO A 167 2.85 -3.90 -17.53
CA PRO A 167 1.97 -4.61 -18.47
C PRO A 167 0.81 -3.73 -18.99
N LEU A 168 0.58 -2.55 -18.40
CA LEU A 168 -0.43 -1.58 -18.84
C LEU A 168 0.14 -0.47 -19.73
N ASN A 169 1.40 -0.60 -20.20
CA ASN A 169 2.01 0.41 -21.07
C ASN A 169 1.12 0.77 -22.28
N GLY A 170 0.95 2.06 -22.54
CA GLY A 170 0.10 2.57 -23.63
C GLY A 170 -1.41 2.51 -23.37
N GLN A 171 -1.86 1.98 -22.22
CA GLN A 171 -3.28 1.99 -21.85
C GLN A 171 -3.69 3.34 -21.26
N VAL A 172 -4.96 3.72 -21.44
CA VAL A 172 -5.52 4.92 -20.81
C VAL A 172 -5.92 4.61 -19.38
N ILE A 173 -5.32 5.32 -18.43
CA ILE A 173 -5.66 5.23 -17.01
C ILE A 173 -7.06 5.84 -16.79
N PRO A 174 -7.94 5.23 -15.97
CA PRO A 174 -9.23 5.82 -15.66
C PRO A 174 -9.11 7.25 -15.10
N ASP A 175 -9.92 8.19 -15.60
CA ASP A 175 -10.04 9.52 -15.00
C ASP A 175 -11.06 9.49 -13.85
N LEU A 176 -10.56 9.27 -12.63
CA LEU A 176 -11.37 9.28 -11.41
C LEU A 176 -11.28 10.61 -10.68
N ASN A 177 -10.13 11.29 -10.79
CA ASN A 177 -9.85 12.53 -10.06
C ASN A 177 -10.35 13.77 -10.81
N GLY A 178 -10.20 13.84 -12.14
CA GLY A 178 -10.66 14.97 -12.94
C GLY A 178 -12.19 15.01 -13.09
N GLN A 179 -12.84 13.86 -13.01
CA GLN A 179 -14.30 13.73 -13.15
C GLN A 179 -15.04 13.52 -11.81
N ASN A 180 -14.34 13.49 -10.66
CA ASN A 180 -14.92 13.19 -9.35
C ASN A 180 -15.81 11.93 -9.33
N ARG A 181 -15.34 10.85 -9.97
CA ARG A 181 -16.17 9.66 -10.20
C ARG A 181 -16.18 8.74 -8.98
N PHE A 182 -17.36 8.22 -8.66
CA PHE A 182 -17.51 7.14 -7.70
C PHE A 182 -17.17 5.79 -8.30
N LEU A 183 -16.49 4.96 -7.52
CA LEU A 183 -16.30 3.54 -7.81
C LEU A 183 -17.52 2.75 -7.36
N ARG A 184 -17.95 1.78 -8.18
CA ARG A 184 -19.04 0.85 -7.85
C ARG A 184 -18.69 -0.56 -8.31
N GLY A 185 -19.27 -1.56 -7.66
CA GLY A 185 -19.23 -2.94 -8.17
C GLY A 185 -20.07 -3.10 -9.44
N ALA A 186 -19.64 -3.99 -10.33
CA ALA A 186 -20.32 -4.36 -11.56
C ALA A 186 -20.04 -5.83 -11.90
N VAL A 187 -20.87 -6.43 -12.76
CA VAL A 187 -20.68 -7.81 -13.25
C VAL A 187 -19.53 -7.95 -14.27
N GLY A 188 -19.05 -6.82 -14.80
CA GLY A 188 -17.89 -6.72 -15.69
C GLY A 188 -17.16 -5.40 -15.51
N SER A 189 -15.87 -5.37 -15.85
CA SER A 189 -15.01 -4.18 -15.76
C SER A 189 -14.99 -3.37 -17.06
N GLY A 190 -14.46 -2.14 -17.01
CA GLY A 190 -14.15 -1.35 -18.21
C GLY A 190 -15.25 -0.42 -18.73
N LEU A 191 -16.46 -0.47 -18.18
CA LEU A 191 -17.51 0.49 -18.55
C LEU A 191 -17.39 1.78 -17.73
N SER A 192 -17.50 2.92 -18.40
CA SER A 192 -17.66 4.23 -17.77
C SER A 192 -19.10 4.73 -17.91
N GLY A 193 -19.75 5.07 -16.79
CA GLY A 193 -21.10 5.64 -16.77
C GLY A 193 -21.73 5.67 -15.38
N GLY A 194 -22.99 6.11 -15.30
CA GLY A 194 -23.88 6.11 -14.12
C GLY A 194 -25.30 6.55 -14.55
N ALA A 195 -26.41 6.28 -13.84
CA ALA A 195 -26.70 5.32 -12.76
C ALA A 195 -27.34 4.04 -13.35
N THR A 196 -27.57 2.97 -12.56
CA THR A 196 -28.53 1.92 -13.04
C THR A 196 -29.99 2.36 -12.77
N SER A 197 -30.20 3.15 -11.73
CA SER A 197 -31.01 4.38 -11.63
C SER A 197 -30.92 4.86 -10.16
N HIS A 198 -31.29 6.11 -9.86
CA HIS A 198 -31.70 6.51 -8.51
C HIS A 198 -32.82 7.54 -8.63
N GLY A 199 -33.74 7.56 -7.67
CA GLY A 199 -34.86 8.50 -7.65
C GLY A 199 -35.39 8.69 -6.23
N HIS A 200 -35.95 9.87 -5.97
CA HIS A 200 -36.63 10.20 -4.72
C HIS A 200 -38.04 10.71 -5.05
N ASN A 201 -39.08 9.96 -4.64
CA ASN A 201 -40.47 10.34 -4.81
C ASN A 201 -41.08 10.74 -3.47
N ILE A 202 -41.53 11.99 -3.35
CA ILE A 202 -42.45 12.40 -2.29
C ILE A 202 -43.62 13.13 -2.95
N GLY A 203 -44.71 12.41 -3.18
CA GLY A 203 -45.96 12.97 -3.67
C GLY A 203 -47.00 13.01 -2.55
N HIS A 204 -47.42 14.20 -2.14
CA HIS A 204 -48.69 14.37 -1.44
C HIS A 204 -49.53 15.37 -2.22
N VAL A 205 -50.36 14.87 -3.12
CA VAL A 205 -51.53 15.60 -3.63
C VAL A 205 -52.71 15.01 -2.89
N ASN A 206 -53.16 15.63 -1.80
CA ASN A 206 -54.44 15.22 -1.24
C ASN A 206 -55.52 15.57 -2.26
N THR A 207 -56.38 14.59 -2.49
CA THR A 207 -57.35 14.47 -3.55
C THR A 207 -58.32 15.64 -3.60
N GLN A 208 -58.53 16.16 -4.81
CA GLN A 208 -59.83 16.55 -5.34
C GLN A 208 -60.77 17.30 -4.37
N PHE A 209 -60.88 18.61 -4.54
CA PHE A 209 -62.21 19.17 -4.73
C PHE A 209 -62.34 19.53 -6.20
N MET A 210 -62.95 18.61 -6.95
CA MET A 210 -63.35 18.84 -8.33
C MET A 210 -64.28 20.04 -8.34
N GLY A 211 -63.98 20.98 -9.25
CA GLY A 211 -64.78 22.10 -9.71
C GLY A 211 -65.95 22.56 -8.83
N ALA A 212 -65.87 23.82 -8.37
CA ALA A 212 -67.06 24.65 -8.30
C ALA A 212 -67.60 24.91 -9.73
N GLY A 213 -68.10 23.87 -10.39
CA GLY A 213 -69.21 24.05 -11.31
C GLY A 213 -70.38 24.50 -10.44
N ASN A 214 -71.03 25.60 -10.81
CA ASN A 214 -72.24 26.05 -10.14
C ASN A 214 -73.22 24.88 -10.05
N VAL A 215 -73.34 24.26 -8.88
CA VAL A 215 -74.47 23.37 -8.60
C VAL A 215 -75.66 24.29 -8.44
N ALA A 216 -76.33 24.54 -9.56
CA ALA A 216 -77.62 25.17 -9.58
C ALA A 216 -78.56 24.33 -8.71
N ASN A 217 -78.93 24.89 -7.56
CA ASN A 217 -80.17 24.61 -6.84
C ASN A 217 -80.53 23.12 -6.67
N ALA A 218 -79.80 22.39 -5.82
CA ALA A 218 -80.32 21.15 -5.25
C ALA A 218 -81.09 21.48 -3.96
N ASN A 219 -82.37 21.11 -3.91
CA ASN A 219 -83.29 21.31 -2.81
C ASN A 219 -82.68 20.97 -1.44
N LYS A 220 -82.85 21.89 -0.49
CA LYS A 220 -82.37 21.80 0.90
C LYS A 220 -83.18 20.78 1.74
N THR A 221 -82.93 19.48 1.59
CA THR A 221 -83.44 18.49 2.56
C THR A 221 -82.43 17.48 3.09
N ASP A 222 -81.19 17.45 2.58
CA ASP A 222 -80.15 16.61 3.17
C ASP A 222 -79.12 17.46 3.91
N ALA A 223 -78.82 17.07 5.16
CA ALA A 223 -77.88 17.73 6.04
C ALA A 223 -76.46 17.67 5.47
N ALA A 224 -76.13 18.60 4.58
CA ALA A 224 -74.75 18.82 4.15
C ALA A 224 -73.98 19.42 5.34
N VAL A 225 -73.03 18.66 5.87
CA VAL A 225 -72.01 19.16 6.78
C VAL A 225 -71.21 20.22 6.01
N TYR A 226 -71.46 21.50 6.32
CA TYR A 226 -70.63 22.59 5.83
C TYR A 226 -69.32 22.57 6.61
N ILE A 227 -68.26 22.06 5.98
CA ILE A 227 -66.90 22.34 6.46
C ILE A 227 -66.62 23.80 6.10
N SER A 228 -66.87 24.69 7.04
CA SER A 228 -66.38 26.07 6.99
C SER A 228 -64.86 26.02 7.04
N ALA A 229 -64.22 26.01 5.88
CA ALA A 229 -62.80 26.32 5.78
C ALA A 229 -62.66 27.81 6.08
N GLY A 230 -62.26 28.13 7.32
CA GLY A 230 -61.85 29.47 7.69
C GLY A 230 -60.81 29.95 6.69
N TYR A 231 -61.14 31.03 5.97
CA TYR A 231 -60.28 31.65 5.00
C TYR A 231 -59.12 32.33 5.74
N TYR A 232 -58.05 31.60 6.02
CA TYR A 232 -56.79 32.21 6.40
C TYR A 232 -56.14 32.78 5.14
N GLY A 233 -56.29 34.10 4.96
CA GLY A 233 -55.70 34.89 3.88
C GLY A 233 -54.18 35.02 3.98
N GLY A 234 -53.46 33.90 4.01
CA GLY A 234 -52.03 33.85 3.76
C GLY A 234 -51.82 33.58 2.27
N GLY A 235 -51.19 34.52 1.56
CA GLY A 235 -50.88 34.38 0.14
C GLY A 235 -50.23 33.03 -0.16
N ILE A 236 -50.64 32.43 -1.28
CA ILE A 236 -50.09 31.18 -1.80
C ILE A 236 -48.61 31.46 -2.09
N GLY A 237 -47.75 31.11 -1.14
CA GLY A 237 -46.32 31.33 -1.23
C GLY A 237 -45.77 30.57 -2.43
N ASP A 238 -45.02 31.30 -3.26
CA ASP A 238 -44.32 30.78 -4.42
C ASP A 238 -43.59 29.47 -4.08
N PHE A 239 -43.96 28.37 -4.75
CA PHE A 239 -43.28 27.07 -4.65
C PHE A 239 -41.93 27.17 -5.37
N THR A 240 -41.04 27.97 -4.80
CA THR A 240 -39.70 28.19 -5.31
C THR A 240 -38.89 26.90 -5.16
N ASN A 241 -38.23 26.49 -6.25
CA ASN A 241 -37.27 25.40 -6.25
C ASN A 241 -36.18 25.69 -5.21
N ARG A 242 -36.26 25.03 -4.05
CA ARG A 242 -35.18 25.07 -3.06
C ARG A 242 -34.14 24.03 -3.44
N SER A 243 -33.06 24.49 -4.06
CA SER A 243 -31.87 23.67 -4.26
C SER A 243 -31.05 23.69 -2.96
N ALA A 244 -30.98 22.55 -2.28
CA ALA A 244 -30.05 22.33 -1.17
C ALA A 244 -29.02 21.30 -1.60
N SER A 245 -27.73 21.61 -1.43
CA SER A 245 -26.68 20.61 -1.60
C SER A 245 -26.86 19.53 -0.55
N HIS A 246 -27.03 18.29 -0.99
CA HIS A 246 -27.14 17.11 -0.15
C HIS A 246 -25.80 16.37 -0.03
N LEU A 247 -24.68 17.03 -0.36
CA LEU A 247 -23.36 16.47 -0.14
C LEU A 247 -23.07 16.47 1.37
N PRO A 248 -22.85 15.29 2.00
CA PRO A 248 -22.39 15.25 3.39
C PRO A 248 -21.01 15.91 3.49
N SER A 249 -20.62 16.33 4.70
CA SER A 249 -19.25 16.78 4.95
C SER A 249 -18.25 15.69 4.52
N TYR A 250 -17.25 16.05 3.72
CA TYR A 250 -16.30 15.11 3.13
C TYR A 250 -14.84 15.57 3.28
N TYR A 251 -13.92 14.61 3.16
CA TYR A 251 -12.49 14.86 2.96
C TYR A 251 -12.15 14.64 1.49
N GLU A 252 -11.25 15.48 0.94
CA GLU A 252 -10.73 15.28 -0.41
C GLU A 252 -9.61 14.24 -0.41
N VAL A 253 -9.75 13.24 -1.27
CA VAL A 253 -8.74 12.21 -1.53
C VAL A 253 -8.58 12.05 -3.04
N VAL A 254 -7.39 11.71 -3.48
CA VAL A 254 -7.13 11.34 -4.89
C VAL A 254 -7.06 9.83 -5.03
N TRP A 255 -7.59 9.31 -6.13
CA TRP A 255 -7.50 7.91 -6.50
C TRP A 255 -6.20 7.65 -7.25
N ILE A 256 -5.53 6.56 -6.88
CA ILE A 256 -4.33 6.04 -7.52
C ILE A 256 -4.55 4.60 -7.97
N MET A 257 -3.86 4.15 -9.01
CA MET A 257 -3.95 2.79 -9.54
C MET A 257 -2.58 2.13 -9.59
N LYS A 258 -2.51 0.86 -9.17
CA LYS A 258 -1.28 0.04 -9.31
C LYS A 258 -1.08 -0.34 -10.76
N VAL A 259 0.11 -0.09 -11.30
CA VAL A 259 0.45 -0.35 -12.70
C VAL A 259 1.59 -1.35 -12.88
N LYS A 260 2.38 -1.64 -11.85
CA LYS A 260 3.41 -2.68 -11.86
C LYS A 260 3.58 -3.27 -10.46
#